data_AF-A0A242DDI0-F1
#
_entry.id   AF-A0A242DDI0-F1
#
_cell.length_a   1.000
_cell.length_b   1.000
_cell.length_c   1.000
_cell.angle_alpha   90.00
_cell.angle_beta   90.00
_cell.angle_gamma   90.00
#
_symmetry.space_group_name_H-M   'P 1'
#
loop_
_entity.id
_entity.type
_entity.pdbx_description
1 polymer ?
#
loop_
_entity_poly.entity_id
_entity_poly.type
_entity_poly.pdbx_seq_one_letter_code
_entity_poly.pdbx_strand_id
1 'polypeptide(L)'
;MKKLLLLLGFLALFTPLKVFAASDTVDDQANLLSPEERTELSKQADALNKEIKGEVFILTTNTNSEEPRKFADNQLRDRIGNDNNGALLLLDMNQREIYLSTSGNMIDYITDKRRDKLLDDVEAAMRDGNYYQAAADYLSNANEFVADGIPGGSYRIDEKTRKVTYYKSITPIEITIGLVVAAVAAIGFFISIRLRYQLKTGTYRYPYRQNAQLDLTERQDQLVNSFVTTRRIPKPSNNNGGGGGGGSTTHSSGGGTFGGGGRSF
;
A
#
# COMPACT_ATOMS: atom_id res chain seq x y z
N MET A 1 20.27 39.86 38.90
CA MET A 1 20.31 38.92 37.75
C MET A 1 20.34 37.44 38.15
N LYS A 2 21.16 37.01 39.14
CA LYS A 2 21.19 35.59 39.60
C LYS A 2 19.86 35.05 40.16
N LYS A 3 19.06 35.87 40.85
CA LYS A 3 17.75 35.46 41.40
C LYS A 3 16.66 35.24 40.33
N LEU A 4 16.76 35.91 39.18
CA LEU A 4 15.83 35.73 38.06
C LEU A 4 16.12 34.41 37.29
N LEU A 5 17.40 34.04 37.23
CA LEU A 5 17.87 32.79 36.61
C LEU A 5 17.46 31.54 37.42
N LEU A 6 17.44 31.64 38.76
CA LEU A 6 16.92 30.60 39.65
C LEU A 6 15.39 30.41 39.52
N LEU A 7 14.65 31.50 39.28
CA LEU A 7 13.19 31.45 39.10
C LEU A 7 12.80 30.82 37.75
N LEU A 8 13.58 31.07 36.68
CA LEU A 8 13.39 30.44 35.37
C LEU A 8 13.68 28.93 35.40
N GLY A 9 14.69 28.49 36.17
CA GLY A 9 15.01 27.07 36.35
C GLY A 9 13.94 26.30 37.12
N PHE A 10 13.29 26.94 38.10
CA PHE A 10 12.20 26.33 38.87
C PHE A 10 10.90 26.20 38.06
N LEU A 11 10.66 27.08 37.08
CA LEU A 11 9.48 27.01 36.20
C LEU A 11 9.60 25.90 35.14
N ALA A 12 10.82 25.51 34.75
CA ALA A 12 11.04 24.39 33.82
C ALA A 12 10.70 23.01 34.44
N LEU A 13 10.78 22.89 35.77
CA LEU A 13 10.42 21.68 36.53
C LEU A 13 8.91 21.45 36.68
N PHE A 14 8.08 22.46 36.36
CA PHE A 14 6.61 22.37 36.38
C PHE A 14 5.99 22.25 34.99
N THR A 15 6.79 21.89 33.98
CA THR A 15 6.18 21.44 32.71
C THR A 15 5.54 20.08 32.98
N PRO A 16 4.22 19.90 32.82
CA PRO A 16 3.63 18.58 32.94
C PRO A 16 4.27 17.72 31.86
N LEU A 17 5.07 16.74 32.28
CA LEU A 17 5.43 15.63 31.41
C LEU A 17 4.11 15.11 30.88
N LYS A 18 3.92 15.17 29.56
CA LYS A 18 2.83 14.45 28.92
C LYS A 18 3.13 12.97 29.12
N VAL A 19 2.66 12.43 30.23
CA VAL A 19 2.49 10.99 30.40
C VAL A 19 1.43 10.63 29.36
N PHE A 20 1.89 10.10 28.23
CA PHE A 20 1.01 9.35 27.36
C PHE A 20 0.59 8.14 28.18
N ALA A 21 -0.67 8.13 28.64
CA ALA A 21 -1.30 6.87 28.96
C ALA A 21 -1.12 6.01 27.71
N ALA A 22 -0.46 4.85 27.86
CA ALA A 22 -0.43 3.86 26.80
C ALA A 22 -1.89 3.65 26.39
N SER A 23 -2.16 3.72 25.08
CA SER A 23 -3.49 3.35 24.62
C SER A 23 -3.77 1.93 25.12
N ASP A 24 -5.02 1.68 25.50
CA ASP A 24 -5.46 0.39 26.03
C ASP A 24 -5.56 -0.67 24.91
N THR A 25 -4.45 -0.89 24.20
CA THR A 25 -4.33 -1.70 22.98
C THR A 25 -4.05 -3.18 23.28
N VAL A 26 -3.95 -3.54 24.55
CA VAL A 26 -3.80 -4.93 24.99
C VAL A 26 -4.79 -5.17 26.13
N ASP A 27 -5.96 -5.69 25.79
CA ASP A 27 -6.98 -6.11 26.75
C ASP A 27 -6.75 -7.58 27.12
N ASP A 28 -6.10 -7.83 28.25
CA ASP A 28 -5.72 -9.16 28.72
C ASP A 28 -6.72 -9.70 29.76
N GLN A 29 -7.93 -10.07 29.33
CA GLN A 29 -8.99 -10.57 30.22
C GLN A 29 -8.69 -11.99 30.73
N ALA A 30 -7.88 -12.76 30.00
CA ALA A 30 -7.46 -14.10 30.42
C ALA A 30 -6.23 -14.09 31.35
N ASN A 31 -5.66 -12.91 31.65
CA ASN A 31 -4.50 -12.74 32.52
C ASN A 31 -3.31 -13.62 32.10
N LEU A 32 -2.99 -13.60 30.81
CA LEU A 32 -1.93 -14.38 30.17
C LEU A 32 -0.59 -13.62 30.15
N LEU A 33 -0.61 -12.30 30.31
CA LEU A 33 0.53 -11.42 30.09
C LEU A 33 0.91 -10.66 31.37
N SER A 34 2.21 -10.48 31.58
CA SER A 34 2.72 -9.62 32.65
C SER A 34 2.40 -8.13 32.38
N PRO A 35 2.39 -7.27 33.42
CA PRO A 35 2.26 -5.82 33.22
C PRO A 35 3.33 -5.22 32.29
N GLU A 36 4.56 -5.70 32.37
CA GLU A 36 5.68 -5.26 31.54
C GLU A 36 5.48 -5.69 30.09
N GLU A 37 5.07 -6.94 29.86
CA GLU A 37 4.76 -7.49 28.54
C GLU A 37 3.66 -6.70 27.84
N ARG A 38 2.56 -6.40 28.56
CA ARG A 38 1.47 -5.57 28.03
C ARG A 38 1.95 -4.18 27.64
N THR A 39 2.81 -3.57 28.47
CA THR A 39 3.35 -2.24 28.19
C THR A 39 4.17 -2.20 26.90
N GLU A 40 5.01 -3.22 26.67
CA GLU A 40 5.83 -3.29 25.47
C GLU A 40 4.98 -3.58 24.22
N LEU A 41 4.01 -4.50 24.32
CA LEU A 41 3.07 -4.78 23.23
C LEU A 41 2.21 -3.55 22.88
N SER A 42 1.67 -2.85 23.88
CA SER A 42 0.90 -1.61 23.65
C SER A 42 1.73 -0.54 22.95
N LYS A 43 3.02 -0.41 23.29
CA LYS A 43 3.92 0.53 22.62
C LYS A 43 4.15 0.18 21.15
N GLN A 44 4.25 -1.11 20.82
CA GLN A 44 4.35 -1.58 19.44
C GLN A 44 3.05 -1.32 18.66
N ALA A 45 1.90 -1.65 19.26
CA ALA A 45 0.59 -1.37 18.70
C ALA A 45 0.38 0.14 18.45
N ASP A 46 0.78 0.99 19.40
CA ASP A 46 0.70 2.45 19.29
C ASP A 46 1.53 3.04 18.15
N ALA A 47 2.69 2.46 17.88
CA ALA A 47 3.52 2.87 16.75
C ALA A 47 2.79 2.56 15.43
N LEU A 48 2.23 1.34 15.32
CA LEU A 48 1.48 0.91 14.14
C LEU A 48 0.20 1.74 13.93
N ASN A 49 -0.53 2.04 15.01
CA ASN A 49 -1.77 2.83 14.99
C ASN A 49 -1.59 4.22 14.36
N LYS A 50 -0.44 4.85 14.63
CA LYS A 50 -0.08 6.15 14.03
C LYS A 50 0.12 6.06 12.53
N GLU A 51 0.70 4.97 12.05
CA GLU A 51 0.99 4.75 10.64
C GLU A 51 -0.30 4.44 9.86
N ILE A 52 -1.12 3.53 10.38
CA ILE A 52 -2.35 3.11 9.70
C ILE A 52 -3.52 4.10 9.86
N LYS A 53 -3.37 5.12 10.72
CA LYS A 53 -4.44 6.06 11.12
C LYS A 53 -5.70 5.30 11.54
N GLY A 54 -5.52 4.37 12.45
CA GLY A 54 -6.49 3.39 12.86
C GLY A 54 -6.07 2.74 14.17
N GLU A 55 -6.71 1.63 14.52
CA GLU A 55 -6.44 0.97 15.78
C GLU A 55 -6.29 -0.55 15.61
N VAL A 56 -5.08 -1.02 15.89
CA VAL A 56 -4.74 -2.41 16.14
C VAL A 56 -4.68 -2.67 17.62
N PHE A 57 -5.21 -3.83 18.03
CA PHE A 57 -5.15 -4.25 19.42
C PHE A 57 -5.21 -5.76 19.56
N ILE A 58 -4.87 -6.21 20.77
CA ILE A 58 -4.89 -7.61 21.19
C ILE A 58 -5.95 -7.76 22.26
N LEU A 59 -6.75 -8.81 22.16
CA LEU A 59 -7.74 -9.20 23.16
C LEU A 59 -7.53 -10.67 23.53
N THR A 60 -7.29 -10.94 24.82
CA THR A 60 -7.31 -12.30 25.35
C THR A 60 -8.58 -12.49 26.17
N THR A 61 -9.24 -13.63 26.05
CA THR A 61 -10.44 -13.92 26.84
C THR A 61 -10.56 -15.40 27.17
N ASN A 62 -11.19 -15.70 28.31
CA ASN A 62 -11.51 -17.05 28.77
C ASN A 62 -13.01 -17.21 29.08
N THR A 63 -13.85 -16.26 28.66
CA THR A 63 -15.29 -16.25 28.97
C THR A 63 -16.18 -16.23 27.73
N ASN A 64 -15.62 -16.07 26.52
CA ASN A 64 -16.41 -15.99 25.31
C ASN A 64 -17.17 -17.30 25.04
N SER A 65 -18.49 -17.19 24.88
CA SER A 65 -19.40 -18.31 24.56
C SER A 65 -20.03 -18.17 23.16
N GLU A 66 -19.73 -17.08 22.45
CA GLU A 66 -20.16 -16.85 21.07
C GLU A 66 -19.15 -17.42 20.07
N GLU A 67 -19.57 -17.57 18.82
CA GLU A 67 -18.68 -17.91 17.70
C GLU A 67 -17.50 -16.90 17.65
N PRO A 68 -16.23 -17.35 17.76
CA PRO A 68 -15.06 -16.45 17.88
C PRO A 68 -14.94 -15.42 16.77
N ARG A 69 -15.28 -15.80 15.52
CA ARG A 69 -15.38 -14.88 14.38
C ARG A 69 -16.30 -13.70 14.67
N LYS A 70 -17.54 -13.99 15.06
CA LYS A 70 -18.55 -12.98 15.34
C LYS A 70 -18.18 -12.13 16.55
N PHE A 71 -17.62 -12.76 17.58
CA PHE A 71 -17.14 -12.06 18.76
C PHE A 71 -16.02 -11.08 18.41
N ALA A 72 -14.99 -11.51 17.69
CA ALA A 72 -13.89 -10.66 17.25
C ALA A 72 -14.36 -9.49 16.38
N ASP A 73 -15.23 -9.73 15.40
CA ASP A 73 -15.76 -8.67 14.55
C ASP A 73 -16.55 -7.63 15.35
N ASN A 74 -17.34 -8.07 16.34
CA ASN A 74 -18.08 -7.17 17.22
C ASN A 74 -17.12 -6.34 18.08
N GLN A 75 -16.11 -6.96 18.70
CA GLN A 75 -15.13 -6.26 19.52
C GLN A 75 -14.35 -5.22 18.71
N LEU A 76 -13.93 -5.58 17.49
CA LEU A 76 -13.27 -4.65 16.57
C LEU A 76 -14.20 -3.47 16.23
N ARG A 77 -15.44 -3.76 15.81
CA ARG A 77 -16.44 -2.75 15.47
C ARG A 77 -16.74 -1.81 16.63
N ASP A 78 -16.89 -2.34 17.84
CA ASP A 78 -17.29 -1.54 18.99
C ASP A 78 -16.17 -0.54 19.38
N ARG A 79 -14.91 -0.88 19.06
CA ARG A 79 -13.74 -0.04 19.32
C ARG A 79 -13.52 1.02 18.25
N ILE A 80 -13.59 0.63 16.97
CA ILE A 80 -13.22 1.53 15.86
C ILE A 80 -14.43 2.09 15.10
N GLY A 81 -15.62 1.51 15.24
CA GLY A 81 -16.79 1.79 14.41
C GLY A 81 -16.84 0.99 13.09
N ASN A 82 -17.86 1.24 12.27
CA ASN A 82 -18.02 0.55 10.99
C ASN A 82 -17.01 1.06 9.95
N ASP A 83 -16.35 0.13 9.25
CA ASP A 83 -15.45 0.36 8.11
C ASP A 83 -14.25 1.29 8.39
N ASN A 84 -13.96 1.58 9.65
CA ASN A 84 -12.76 2.29 10.05
C ASN A 84 -11.54 1.36 10.05
N ASN A 85 -10.36 1.96 10.03
CA ASN A 85 -9.08 1.25 9.93
C ASN A 85 -8.75 0.56 11.26
N GLY A 86 -8.56 -0.76 11.23
CA GLY A 86 -8.12 -1.47 12.43
C GLY A 86 -7.99 -2.97 12.25
N ALA A 87 -7.35 -3.62 13.21
CA ALA A 87 -7.25 -5.06 13.26
C ALA A 87 -7.22 -5.56 14.72
N LEU A 88 -7.79 -6.72 14.95
CA LEU A 88 -7.88 -7.36 16.24
C LEU A 88 -7.29 -8.77 16.17
N LEU A 89 -6.32 -9.05 17.03
CA LEU A 89 -5.96 -10.43 17.36
C LEU A 89 -6.73 -10.88 18.61
N LEU A 90 -7.64 -11.82 18.44
CA LEU A 90 -8.34 -12.50 19.52
C LEU A 90 -7.62 -13.80 19.88
N LEU A 91 -7.26 -13.95 21.15
CA LEU A 91 -6.85 -15.21 21.76
C LEU A 91 -7.97 -15.70 22.68
N ASP A 92 -8.84 -16.56 22.14
CA ASP A 92 -9.96 -17.14 22.89
C ASP A 92 -9.52 -18.46 23.53
N MET A 93 -9.22 -18.40 24.82
CA MET A 93 -8.79 -19.54 25.62
C MET A 93 -9.95 -20.48 25.97
N ASN A 94 -11.20 -20.02 25.88
CA ASN A 94 -12.38 -20.84 26.17
C ASN A 94 -12.77 -21.70 24.97
N GLN A 95 -12.85 -21.09 23.78
CA GLN A 95 -13.14 -21.79 22.52
C GLN A 95 -11.88 -22.45 21.92
N ARG A 96 -10.70 -22.14 22.47
CA ARG A 96 -9.38 -22.54 21.94
C ARG A 96 -9.21 -22.13 20.49
N GLU A 97 -9.52 -20.88 20.20
CA GLU A 97 -9.44 -20.31 18.85
C GLU A 97 -8.62 -19.01 18.85
N ILE A 98 -7.69 -18.93 17.90
CA ILE A 98 -7.01 -17.70 17.51
C ILE A 98 -7.84 -17.10 16.38
N TYR A 99 -8.27 -15.85 16.48
CA TYR A 99 -9.00 -15.21 15.42
C TYR A 99 -8.41 -13.84 15.10
N LEU A 100 -8.07 -13.61 13.83
CA LEU A 100 -7.71 -12.28 13.34
C LEU A 100 -8.93 -11.66 12.68
N SER A 101 -9.37 -10.49 13.17
CA SER A 101 -10.38 -9.66 12.49
C SER A 101 -9.70 -8.40 11.93
N THR A 102 -10.02 -8.02 10.70
CA THR A 102 -9.44 -6.84 10.04
C THR A 102 -10.54 -5.96 9.46
N SER A 103 -10.39 -4.65 9.54
CA SER A 103 -11.35 -3.66 9.02
C SER A 103 -10.62 -2.49 8.33
N GLY A 104 -11.31 -1.83 7.42
CA GLY A 104 -10.78 -0.65 6.71
C GLY A 104 -9.55 -1.01 5.86
N ASN A 105 -8.49 -0.22 5.94
CA ASN A 105 -7.24 -0.42 5.20
C ASN A 105 -6.48 -1.72 5.58
N MET A 106 -6.69 -2.24 6.79
CA MET A 106 -5.99 -3.45 7.25
C MET A 106 -6.38 -4.69 6.46
N ILE A 107 -7.57 -4.70 5.86
CA ILE A 107 -8.00 -5.75 4.91
C ILE A 107 -7.08 -5.79 3.68
N ASP A 108 -6.57 -4.63 3.25
CA ASP A 108 -5.73 -4.54 2.06
C ASP A 108 -4.25 -4.82 2.39
N TYR A 109 -3.80 -4.42 3.58
CA TYR A 109 -2.45 -4.73 4.07
C TYR A 109 -2.29 -6.21 4.43
N ILE A 110 -3.30 -6.81 5.06
CA ILE A 110 -3.31 -8.21 5.48
C ILE A 110 -4.16 -9.03 4.50
N THR A 111 -3.62 -9.27 3.30
CA THR A 111 -4.21 -10.20 2.31
C THR A 111 -4.32 -11.62 2.87
N ASP A 112 -5.11 -12.52 2.28
CA ASP A 112 -5.29 -13.89 2.77
C ASP A 112 -3.96 -14.63 2.97
N LYS A 113 -3.02 -14.50 2.03
CA LYS A 113 -1.69 -15.11 2.15
C LYS A 113 -0.88 -14.56 3.33
N ARG A 114 -1.00 -13.26 3.58
CA ARG A 114 -0.33 -12.58 4.71
C ARG A 114 -0.97 -12.95 6.03
N ARG A 115 -2.31 -13.05 6.08
CA ARG A 115 -3.06 -13.59 7.22
C ARG A 115 -2.58 -15.00 7.53
N ASP A 116 -2.49 -15.88 6.55
CA ASP A 116 -2.13 -17.28 6.80
C ASP A 116 -0.71 -17.40 7.35
N LYS A 117 0.26 -16.66 6.79
CA LYS A 117 1.63 -16.55 7.36
C LYS A 117 1.60 -16.03 8.79
N LEU A 118 0.87 -14.95 9.04
CA LEU A 118 0.75 -14.35 10.37
C LEU A 118 0.17 -15.35 11.37
N LEU A 119 -0.91 -16.06 11.00
CA LEU A 119 -1.52 -17.06 11.86
C LEU A 119 -0.63 -18.28 12.06
N ASP A 120 0.21 -18.67 11.09
CA ASP A 120 1.22 -19.74 11.27
C ASP A 120 2.21 -19.37 12.40
N ASP A 121 2.72 -18.14 12.39
CA ASP A 121 3.68 -17.66 13.39
C ASP A 121 3.02 -17.57 14.78
N VAL A 122 1.83 -16.98 14.86
CA VAL A 122 1.05 -16.87 16.10
C VAL A 122 0.71 -18.25 16.66
N GLU A 123 0.27 -19.19 15.82
CA GLU A 123 -0.06 -20.56 16.22
C GLU A 123 1.17 -21.30 16.75
N ALA A 124 2.33 -21.15 16.12
CA ALA A 124 3.58 -21.76 16.59
C ALA A 124 3.91 -21.31 18.03
N ALA A 125 3.85 -20.01 18.30
CA ALA A 125 4.08 -19.46 19.64
C ALA A 125 3.00 -19.93 20.66
N MET A 126 1.74 -20.01 20.24
CA MET A 126 0.65 -20.52 21.07
C MET A 126 0.81 -21.99 21.46
N ARG A 127 1.32 -22.84 20.55
CA ARG A 127 1.60 -24.25 20.83
C ARG A 127 2.70 -24.46 21.88
N ASP A 128 3.66 -23.54 21.94
CA ASP A 128 4.72 -23.52 22.95
C ASP A 128 4.27 -22.87 24.27
N GLY A 129 3.01 -22.39 24.35
CA GLY A 129 2.46 -21.71 25.52
C GLY A 129 3.03 -20.30 25.72
N ASN A 130 3.64 -19.71 24.69
CA ASN A 130 4.28 -18.40 24.75
C ASN A 130 3.33 -17.32 24.21
N TYR A 131 2.40 -16.87 25.06
CA TYR A 131 1.37 -15.89 24.71
C TYR A 131 1.94 -14.51 24.37
N TYR A 132 3.03 -14.10 25.03
CA TYR A 132 3.73 -12.86 24.69
C TYR A 132 4.29 -12.89 23.28
N GLN A 133 4.98 -13.99 22.92
CA GLN A 133 5.54 -14.14 21.59
C GLN A 133 4.42 -14.18 20.53
N ALA A 134 3.31 -14.87 20.79
CA ALA A 134 2.16 -14.89 19.89
C ALA A 134 1.62 -13.47 19.61
N ALA A 135 1.46 -12.66 20.66
CA ALA A 135 1.04 -11.27 20.54
C ALA A 135 2.09 -10.39 19.81
N ALA A 136 3.38 -10.61 20.08
CA ALA A 136 4.47 -9.89 19.44
C ALA A 136 4.60 -10.23 17.95
N ASP A 137 4.44 -11.51 17.58
CA ASP A 137 4.49 -11.99 16.19
C ASP A 137 3.34 -11.40 15.37
N TYR A 138 2.16 -11.25 15.97
CA TYR A 138 1.05 -10.52 15.34
C TYR A 138 1.42 -9.07 15.03
N LEU A 139 1.89 -8.31 16.01
CA LEU A 139 2.22 -6.89 15.84
C LEU A 139 3.41 -6.70 14.88
N SER A 140 4.42 -7.57 14.97
CA SER A 140 5.59 -7.54 14.09
C SER A 140 5.21 -7.83 12.64
N ASN A 141 4.43 -8.89 12.39
CA ASN A 141 3.95 -9.21 11.05
C ASN A 141 3.04 -8.10 10.49
N ALA A 142 2.12 -7.58 11.30
CA ALA A 142 1.26 -6.47 10.89
C ALA A 142 2.08 -5.22 10.50
N ASN A 143 3.12 -4.90 11.28
CA ASN A 143 4.04 -3.80 10.98
C ASN A 143 4.86 -4.05 9.71
N GLU A 144 5.38 -5.27 9.51
CA GLU A 144 6.09 -5.67 8.27
C GLU A 144 5.17 -5.49 7.04
N PHE A 145 3.92 -5.94 7.13
CA PHE A 145 2.97 -5.86 6.02
C PHE A 145 2.53 -4.43 5.68
N VAL A 146 2.44 -3.57 6.69
CA VAL A 146 2.18 -2.14 6.48
C VAL A 146 3.39 -1.47 5.84
N ALA A 147 4.61 -1.76 6.32
CA ALA A 147 5.85 -1.22 5.76
C ALA A 147 6.12 -1.67 4.31
N ASP A 148 5.82 -2.94 3.99
CA ASP A 148 5.90 -3.48 2.62
C ASP A 148 4.85 -2.87 1.67
N GLY A 149 3.83 -2.24 2.24
CA GLY A 149 2.69 -1.70 1.50
C GLY A 149 1.72 -2.78 1.02
N ILE A 150 0.66 -2.32 0.36
CA ILE A 150 -0.38 -3.17 -0.22
C ILE A 150 0.19 -3.88 -1.45
N PRO A 151 0.14 -5.23 -1.53
CA PRO A 151 0.60 -5.96 -2.70
C PRO A 151 -0.11 -5.47 -3.98
N GLY A 152 0.66 -5.27 -5.06
CA GLY A 152 0.11 -4.81 -6.33
C GLY A 152 -0.98 -5.74 -6.86
N GLY A 153 -2.10 -5.17 -7.30
CA GLY A 153 -3.26 -5.93 -7.75
C GLY A 153 -4.20 -6.42 -6.65
N SER A 154 -4.08 -5.90 -5.42
CA SER A 154 -5.02 -6.20 -4.31
C SER A 154 -6.46 -5.84 -4.66
N TYR A 155 -7.37 -6.78 -4.39
CA TYR A 155 -8.80 -6.65 -4.62
C TYR A 155 -9.56 -7.25 -3.43
N ARG A 156 -10.63 -6.59 -3.00
CA ARG A 156 -11.54 -7.08 -1.97
C ARG A 156 -12.62 -7.93 -2.63
N ILE A 157 -12.89 -9.10 -2.08
CA ILE A 157 -14.00 -9.96 -2.49
C ILE A 157 -15.01 -10.03 -1.36
N ASP A 158 -16.21 -9.50 -1.56
CA ASP A 158 -17.32 -9.69 -0.63
C ASP A 158 -17.84 -11.14 -0.71
N GLU A 159 -17.73 -11.89 0.37
CA GLU A 159 -18.11 -13.31 0.52
C GLU A 159 -19.62 -13.53 0.32
N LYS A 160 -20.46 -12.53 0.64
CA LYS A 160 -21.92 -12.61 0.47
C LYS A 160 -22.36 -12.19 -0.93
N THR A 161 -21.78 -11.13 -1.49
CA THR A 161 -22.23 -10.56 -2.78
C THR A 161 -21.36 -10.95 -3.98
N ARG A 162 -20.21 -11.61 -3.75
CA ARG A 162 -19.15 -11.91 -4.73
C ARG A 162 -18.70 -10.70 -5.55
N LYS A 163 -18.92 -9.49 -5.06
CA LYS A 163 -18.48 -8.26 -5.74
C LYS A 163 -16.99 -8.06 -5.49
N VAL A 164 -16.27 -7.84 -6.58
CA VAL A 164 -14.84 -7.54 -6.57
C VAL A 164 -14.64 -6.03 -6.61
N THR A 165 -14.09 -5.45 -5.55
CA THR A 165 -13.67 -4.04 -5.53
C THR A 165 -12.15 -3.95 -5.57
N TYR A 166 -11.63 -3.33 -6.63
CA TYR A 166 -10.19 -3.19 -6.83
C TYR A 166 -9.66 -2.00 -6.04
N TYR A 167 -8.60 -2.23 -5.25
CA TYR A 167 -7.86 -1.14 -4.65
C TYR A 167 -6.89 -0.58 -5.69
N LYS A 168 -7.09 0.66 -6.12
CA LYS A 168 -6.21 1.33 -7.09
C LYS A 168 -4.99 1.89 -6.36
N SER A 169 -4.01 1.06 -6.07
CA SER A 169 -2.67 1.54 -5.67
C SER A 169 -1.90 1.92 -6.94
N ILE A 170 -1.40 3.16 -7.00
CA ILE A 170 -0.49 3.55 -8.09
C ILE A 170 0.84 2.90 -7.77
N THR A 171 1.20 1.89 -8.54
CA THR A 171 2.47 1.20 -8.33
C THR A 171 3.62 2.13 -8.74
N PRO A 172 4.81 2.05 -8.11
CA PRO A 172 5.97 2.87 -8.50
C PRO A 172 6.31 2.74 -10.00
N ILE A 173 5.98 1.60 -10.60
CA ILE A 173 6.17 1.36 -12.03
C ILE A 173 5.17 2.16 -12.89
N GLU A 174 3.94 2.36 -12.44
CA GLU A 174 2.96 3.21 -13.13
C GLU A 174 3.35 4.69 -13.05
N ILE A 175 3.88 5.15 -11.92
CA ILE A 175 4.41 6.52 -11.78
C ILE A 175 5.57 6.75 -12.75
N THR A 176 6.51 5.80 -12.81
CA THR A 176 7.68 5.92 -13.71
C THR A 176 7.27 5.89 -15.18
N ILE A 177 6.33 5.02 -15.58
CA ILE A 177 5.76 5.03 -16.94
C ILE A 177 5.09 6.38 -17.24
N GLY A 178 4.28 6.90 -16.31
CA GLY A 178 3.64 8.20 -16.45
C GLY A 178 4.65 9.33 -16.65
N LEU A 179 5.72 9.34 -15.86
CA LEU A 179 6.80 10.31 -15.96
C LEU A 179 7.54 10.20 -17.30
N VAL A 180 7.83 8.97 -17.77
CA VAL A 180 8.48 8.73 -19.06
C VAL A 180 7.61 9.23 -20.22
N VAL A 181 6.31 8.92 -20.22
CA VAL A 181 5.38 9.38 -21.28
C VAL A 181 5.28 10.91 -21.28
N ALA A 182 5.17 11.53 -20.10
CA ALA A 182 5.15 12.98 -19.97
C ALA A 182 6.46 13.62 -20.48
N ALA A 183 7.61 13.04 -20.15
CA ALA A 183 8.92 13.51 -20.62
C ALA A 183 9.05 13.39 -22.14
N VAL A 184 8.62 12.27 -22.73
CA VAL A 184 8.64 12.07 -24.20
C VAL A 184 7.74 13.09 -24.90
N ALA A 185 6.54 13.35 -24.38
CA ALA A 185 5.64 14.36 -24.93
C ALA A 185 6.25 15.77 -24.84
N ALA A 186 6.83 16.13 -23.69
CA ALA A 186 7.48 17.42 -23.47
C ALA A 186 8.71 17.61 -24.40
N ILE A 187 9.56 16.59 -24.53
CA ILE A 187 10.72 16.61 -25.44
C ILE A 187 10.26 16.70 -26.90
N GLY A 188 9.25 15.92 -27.29
CA GLY A 188 8.69 15.97 -28.65
C GLY A 188 8.13 17.34 -29.00
N PHE A 189 7.39 17.97 -28.07
CA PHE A 189 6.87 19.31 -28.22
C PHE A 189 8.00 20.35 -28.32
N PHE A 190 9.01 20.26 -27.45
CA PHE A 190 10.18 21.12 -27.49
C PHE A 190 10.96 21.01 -28.81
N ILE A 191 11.19 19.79 -29.31
CA ILE A 191 11.86 19.55 -30.59
C ILE A 191 11.04 20.11 -31.74
N SER A 192 9.72 19.88 -31.76
CA SER A 192 8.82 20.40 -32.80
C SER A 192 8.86 21.92 -32.89
N ILE A 193 8.79 22.59 -31.74
CA ILE A 193 8.95 24.04 -31.62
C ILE A 193 10.32 24.48 -32.14
N ARG A 194 11.40 23.85 -31.66
CA ARG A 194 12.76 24.18 -32.06
C ARG A 194 12.98 24.02 -33.57
N LEU A 195 12.45 22.97 -34.19
CA LEU A 195 12.54 22.73 -35.63
C LEU A 195 11.77 23.77 -36.44
N ARG A 196 10.59 24.19 -35.96
CA ARG A 196 9.82 25.30 -36.56
C ARG A 196 10.58 26.62 -36.48
N TYR A 197 11.15 26.97 -35.32
CA TYR A 197 11.94 28.20 -35.17
C TYR A 197 13.26 28.17 -35.93
N GLN A 198 13.87 27.00 -36.12
CA GLN A 198 15.06 26.84 -36.96
C GLN A 198 14.77 26.82 -38.48
N LEU A 199 13.50 26.97 -38.90
CA LEU A 199 13.08 26.96 -40.30
C LEU A 199 13.53 25.71 -41.09
N LYS A 200 13.82 24.59 -40.38
CA LYS A 200 14.29 23.34 -40.99
C LYS A 200 13.17 22.55 -41.67
N THR A 201 11.91 22.88 -41.38
CA THR A 201 10.74 22.36 -42.07
C THR A 201 10.29 23.35 -43.14
N GLY A 202 10.61 23.03 -44.40
CA GLY A 202 10.05 23.65 -45.61
C GLY A 202 10.25 25.15 -45.71
N THR A 203 11.41 25.58 -46.21
CA THR A 203 11.62 26.96 -46.65
C THR A 203 10.54 27.30 -47.69
N TYR A 204 9.82 28.41 -47.48
CA TYR A 204 8.90 28.94 -48.47
C TYR A 204 9.62 29.05 -49.82
N ARG A 205 9.18 28.25 -50.80
CA ARG A 205 9.79 28.23 -52.13
C ARG A 205 9.10 29.29 -52.96
N TYR A 206 9.71 30.48 -53.05
CA TYR A 206 9.18 31.56 -53.89
C TYR A 206 8.97 31.02 -55.32
N PRO A 207 7.78 31.17 -55.92
CA PRO A 207 7.48 30.69 -57.26
C PRO A 207 8.18 31.57 -58.30
N TYR A 208 9.50 31.42 -58.42
CA TYR A 208 10.35 32.15 -59.36
C TYR A 208 9.89 31.96 -60.82
N ARG A 209 9.18 30.88 -61.14
CA ARG A 209 8.63 30.65 -62.48
C ARG A 209 7.49 31.58 -62.87
N GLN A 210 6.77 32.13 -61.89
CA GLN A 210 5.65 33.04 -62.16
C GLN A 210 6.05 34.51 -62.03
N ASN A 211 7.07 34.80 -61.23
CA ASN A 211 7.44 36.17 -60.86
C ASN A 211 8.88 36.58 -61.22
N ALA A 212 9.64 35.71 -61.90
CA ALA A 212 10.96 36.07 -62.43
C ALA A 212 10.95 35.98 -63.95
N GLN A 213 11.42 37.04 -64.62
CA GLN A 213 11.70 37.05 -66.04
C GLN A 213 13.19 36.75 -66.22
N LEU A 214 13.49 35.65 -66.94
CA LEU A 214 14.83 35.09 -67.04
C LEU A 214 15.10 34.78 -68.52
N ASP A 215 15.99 35.55 -69.15
CA ASP A 215 16.43 35.33 -70.53
C ASP A 215 17.74 34.53 -70.48
N LEU A 216 17.67 33.24 -70.84
CA LEU A 216 18.83 32.34 -70.84
C LEU A 216 19.13 31.85 -72.25
N THR A 217 20.36 32.06 -72.69
CA THR A 217 20.93 31.49 -73.92
C THR A 217 21.38 30.05 -73.66
N GLU A 218 20.99 29.13 -74.54
CA GLU A 218 21.06 27.69 -74.32
C GLU A 218 22.48 27.11 -74.56
N ARG A 219 22.98 26.32 -73.61
CA ARG A 219 24.07 25.34 -73.82
C ARG A 219 23.80 24.10 -72.97
N GLN A 220 23.72 22.94 -73.62
CA GLN A 220 23.25 21.68 -73.02
C GLN A 220 24.38 20.65 -72.92
N ASP A 221 24.55 20.06 -71.74
CA ASP A 221 25.30 18.81 -71.52
C ASP A 221 24.40 17.82 -70.75
N GLN A 222 24.22 16.62 -71.30
CA GLN A 222 23.39 15.55 -70.72
C GLN A 222 24.24 14.59 -69.90
N LEU A 223 23.90 14.43 -68.62
CA LEU A 223 24.41 13.34 -67.80
C LEU A 223 23.38 12.19 -67.76
N VAL A 224 23.81 11.03 -68.26
CA VAL A 224 23.00 9.82 -68.44
C VAL A 224 23.31 8.86 -67.29
N ASN A 225 22.29 8.56 -66.48
CA ASN A 225 22.26 7.56 -65.40
C ASN A 225 22.72 7.99 -64.01
N SER A 226 21.79 7.92 -63.05
CA SER A 226 22.10 7.49 -61.69
C SER A 226 21.05 6.49 -61.22
N PHE A 227 21.51 5.35 -60.71
CA PHE A 227 20.71 4.26 -60.15
C PHE A 227 21.08 4.08 -58.67
N VAL A 228 20.13 3.59 -57.88
CA VAL A 228 20.26 2.55 -56.81
C VAL A 228 19.17 2.80 -55.74
N THR A 229 18.07 2.05 -55.73
CA THR A 229 17.74 0.71 -55.14
C THR A 229 17.44 0.72 -53.63
N THR A 230 16.20 0.33 -53.29
CA THR A 230 15.65 0.17 -51.93
C THR A 230 15.65 -1.30 -51.48
N ARG A 231 15.68 -1.58 -50.17
CA ARG A 231 15.35 -2.91 -49.58
C ARG A 231 14.69 -2.78 -48.20
N ARG A 232 13.70 -3.64 -47.92
CA ARG A 232 12.97 -3.79 -46.64
C ARG A 232 13.31 -5.16 -45.98
N ILE A 233 13.19 -5.27 -44.65
CA ILE A 233 13.39 -6.52 -43.88
C ILE A 233 12.19 -6.73 -42.91
N PRO A 234 11.61 -7.95 -42.78
CA PRO A 234 10.53 -8.28 -41.84
C PRO A 234 10.89 -9.23 -40.66
N LYS A 235 10.12 -9.11 -39.53
CA LYS A 235 9.65 -10.06 -38.43
C LYS A 235 10.66 -11.00 -37.71
N PRO A 236 10.47 -11.49 -36.43
CA PRO A 236 9.26 -12.08 -35.81
C PRO A 236 9.07 -11.92 -34.25
N SER A 237 8.28 -12.83 -33.63
CA SER A 237 7.60 -12.90 -32.31
C SER A 237 8.39 -13.46 -31.11
N ASN A 238 7.88 -13.30 -29.85
CA ASN A 238 7.60 -14.41 -28.90
C ASN A 238 6.94 -14.03 -27.55
N ASN A 239 6.32 -15.06 -26.96
CA ASN A 239 5.69 -15.23 -25.64
C ASN A 239 6.57 -14.99 -24.39
N ASN A 240 5.93 -14.66 -23.26
CA ASN A 240 5.90 -15.38 -21.96
C ASN A 240 5.35 -14.41 -20.89
N GLY A 241 4.37 -14.76 -20.05
CA GLY A 241 4.50 -15.55 -18.81
C GLY A 241 3.86 -14.70 -17.69
N GLY A 242 2.82 -15.15 -16.98
CA GLY A 242 2.97 -15.81 -15.68
C GLY A 242 2.91 -14.80 -14.53
N GLY A 243 1.85 -14.84 -13.72
CA GLY A 243 1.73 -14.02 -12.51
C GLY A 243 0.44 -14.31 -11.75
N GLY A 244 0.51 -15.17 -10.75
CA GLY A 244 -0.59 -15.44 -9.81
C GLY A 244 -0.78 -14.28 -8.83
N GLY A 245 -2.03 -13.96 -8.51
CA GLY A 245 -2.41 -12.96 -7.52
C GLY A 245 -3.42 -13.56 -6.56
N GLY A 246 -3.15 -13.44 -5.25
CA GLY A 246 -4.05 -13.83 -4.17
C GLY A 246 -5.04 -12.71 -3.87
N GLY A 247 -6.30 -13.09 -3.62
CA GLY A 247 -7.33 -12.19 -3.12
C GLY A 247 -7.39 -12.16 -1.59
N SER A 248 -8.18 -11.25 -1.05
CA SER A 248 -8.66 -11.30 0.34
C SER A 248 -10.18 -11.47 0.36
N THR A 249 -10.66 -12.46 1.11
CA THR A 249 -12.09 -12.66 1.36
C THR A 249 -12.56 -11.71 2.46
N THR A 250 -13.64 -10.98 2.21
CA THR A 250 -14.30 -10.12 3.21
C THR A 250 -15.72 -10.59 3.47
N HIS A 251 -16.24 -10.38 4.67
CA HIS A 251 -17.61 -10.69 5.06
C HIS A 251 -18.27 -9.51 5.75
N SER A 252 -19.60 -9.51 5.79
CA SER A 252 -20.37 -8.45 6.47
C SER A 252 -21.00 -8.98 7.76
N SER A 253 -20.71 -8.31 8.88
CA SER A 253 -21.29 -8.58 10.20
C SER A 253 -21.78 -7.26 10.82
N GLY A 254 -23.03 -7.20 11.28
CA GLY A 254 -23.59 -6.02 11.98
C GLY A 254 -23.48 -4.67 11.26
N GLY A 255 -23.33 -4.67 9.93
CA GLY A 255 -23.25 -3.45 9.11
C GLY A 255 -21.84 -2.97 8.75
N GLY A 256 -20.78 -3.63 9.24
CA GLY A 256 -19.39 -3.35 8.83
C GLY A 256 -18.83 -4.42 7.88
N THR A 257 -17.79 -4.04 7.13
CA THR A 257 -16.99 -4.95 6.29
C THR A 257 -15.76 -5.42 7.03
N PHE A 258 -15.67 -6.72 7.25
CA PHE A 258 -14.56 -7.36 7.95
C PHE A 258 -13.83 -8.31 7.00
N GLY A 259 -12.53 -8.44 7.19
CA GLY A 259 -11.74 -9.57 6.68
C GLY A 259 -11.29 -10.43 7.86
N GLY A 260 -10.29 -11.28 7.60
CA GLY A 260 -9.66 -12.06 8.65
C GLY A 260 -9.91 -13.56 8.54
N GLY A 261 -9.67 -14.27 9.62
CA GLY A 261 -9.77 -15.72 9.69
C GLY A 261 -9.21 -16.25 11.00
N GLY A 262 -9.62 -17.46 11.37
CA GLY A 262 -9.24 -18.09 12.63
C GLY A 262 -8.65 -19.47 12.47
N ARG A 263 -8.00 -19.94 13.53
CA ARG A 263 -7.44 -21.29 13.68
C ARG A 263 -7.67 -21.80 15.10
N SER A 264 -7.99 -23.08 15.20
CA SER A 264 -8.12 -23.75 16.50
C SER A 264 -6.77 -24.29 16.97
N PHE A 265 -6.56 -24.34 18.29
CA PHE A 265 -5.32 -24.84 18.92
C PHE A 265 -5.59 -25.73 20.15
#